data_AF-M0K624-F1
#
_entry.id   AF-M0K624-F1
#
_cell.length_a   1.000
_cell.length_b   1.000
_cell.length_c   1.000
_cell.angle_alpha   90.00
_cell.angle_beta   90.00
_cell.angle_gamma   90.00
#
_symmetry.space_group_name_H-M   'P 1'
#
loop_
_entity.id
_entity.type
_entity.pdbx_description
1 polymer ?
#
loop_
_entity_poly.entity_id
_entity_poly.type
_entity_poly.pdbx_seq_one_letter_code
_entity_poly.pdbx_strand_id
1 'polypeptide(L)'
;MENAERAFDVLSDNIADLHKQGAPSRATEVSLGEASLRTGENTTISVHVHDGTAPKDVGTWEIRPIIYAGNQERELVYEAGAVYRTNRDGGVQKRTPPILVSDDRVLITVVGTTASDQQSLGGSTVLVRTNHRSSNVSFADTDGNIEHVNISVDSAPQREALWQSYFESEGFTCAANGWCNFTSSSGDIQRTYVVYHDIAVEIDQ
;
A
#
# COMPACT_ATOMS: atom_id res chain seq x y z
N MET A 1 -16.71 14.51 5.99
CA MET A 1 -15.39 13.98 5.58
C MET A 1 -14.51 13.67 6.77
N GLU A 2 -14.48 14.50 7.81
CA GLU A 2 -13.74 14.21 9.06
C GLU A 2 -14.07 12.83 9.67
N ASN A 3 -15.37 12.48 9.77
CA ASN A 3 -15.78 11.15 10.26
C ASN A 3 -15.25 10.00 9.39
N ALA A 4 -15.21 10.19 8.07
CA ALA A 4 -14.68 9.20 7.15
C ALA A 4 -13.15 9.09 7.22
N GLU A 5 -12.44 10.23 7.38
CA GLU A 5 -10.99 10.26 7.61
C GLU A 5 -10.64 9.47 8.89
N ARG A 6 -11.40 9.68 9.96
CA ARG A 6 -11.22 8.92 11.20
C ARG A 6 -11.52 7.43 11.03
N ALA A 7 -12.55 7.08 10.26
CA ALA A 7 -12.86 5.68 9.98
C ALA A 7 -11.73 5.01 9.16
N PHE A 8 -11.11 5.73 8.23
CA PHE A 8 -9.97 5.23 7.44
C PHE A 8 -8.68 5.13 8.25
N ASP A 9 -8.48 6.02 9.23
CA ASP A 9 -7.41 5.86 10.21
C ASP A 9 -7.58 4.56 11.01
N VAL A 10 -8.79 4.30 11.53
CA VAL A 10 -9.10 3.05 12.25
C VAL A 10 -8.97 1.84 11.33
N LEU A 11 -9.41 1.93 10.07
CA LEU A 11 -9.23 0.87 9.08
C LEU A 11 -7.76 0.55 8.85
N SER A 12 -6.91 1.58 8.68
CA SER A 12 -5.48 1.44 8.49
C SER A 12 -4.81 0.78 9.70
N ASP A 13 -5.16 1.21 10.92
CA ASP A 13 -4.66 0.62 12.17
C ASP A 13 -5.11 -0.84 12.32
N ASN A 14 -6.38 -1.14 12.02
CA ASN A 14 -6.91 -2.50 12.04
C ASN A 14 -6.20 -3.41 11.03
N ILE A 15 -5.92 -2.93 9.81
CA ILE A 15 -5.14 -3.71 8.84
C ILE A 15 -3.67 -3.84 9.29
N ALA A 16 -3.14 -2.83 9.99
CA ALA A 16 -1.82 -2.90 10.61
C ALA A 16 -1.72 -4.00 11.68
N ASP A 17 -2.76 -4.21 12.49
CA ASP A 17 -2.81 -5.31 13.45
C ASP A 17 -2.64 -6.69 12.77
N LEU A 18 -3.18 -6.87 11.55
CA LEU A 18 -3.10 -8.15 10.83
C LEU A 18 -1.66 -8.49 10.44
N HIS A 19 -0.89 -7.51 9.96
CA HIS A 19 0.47 -7.76 9.46
C HIS A 19 1.58 -7.45 10.47
N LYS A 20 1.31 -6.65 11.52
CA LYS A 20 2.29 -6.31 12.57
C LYS A 20 2.09 -7.11 13.86
N GLN A 21 0.86 -7.42 14.23
CA GLN A 21 0.53 -8.09 15.50
C GLN A 21 0.01 -9.53 15.30
N GLY A 22 -0.18 -9.96 14.05
CA GLY A 22 -0.68 -11.31 13.74
C GLY A 22 -2.13 -11.52 14.14
N ALA A 23 -2.95 -10.46 14.19
CA ALA A 23 -4.38 -10.61 14.37
C ALA A 23 -4.95 -11.40 13.16
N PRO A 24 -5.85 -12.38 13.38
CA PRO A 24 -6.40 -13.17 12.27
C PRO A 24 -7.41 -12.36 11.45
N SER A 25 -8.16 -11.47 12.11
CA SER A 25 -9.19 -10.65 11.48
C SER A 25 -9.46 -9.37 12.27
N ARG A 26 -9.92 -8.33 11.57
CA ARG A 26 -10.45 -7.09 12.14
C ARG A 26 -11.69 -6.65 11.38
N ALA A 27 -12.47 -5.76 11.99
CA ALA A 27 -13.62 -5.15 11.33
C ALA A 27 -13.70 -3.67 11.69
N THR A 28 -14.07 -2.85 10.71
CA THR A 28 -14.19 -1.40 10.87
C THR A 28 -15.55 -0.95 10.37
N GLU A 29 -16.32 -0.28 11.24
CA GLU A 29 -17.56 0.38 10.84
C GLU A 29 -17.27 1.73 10.19
N VAL A 30 -17.91 1.99 9.06
CA VAL A 30 -17.79 3.25 8.31
C VAL A 30 -19.19 3.81 8.09
N SER A 31 -19.46 4.97 8.66
CA SER A 31 -20.69 5.72 8.37
C SER A 31 -20.57 6.42 7.02
N LEU A 32 -21.48 6.13 6.09
CA LEU A 32 -21.44 6.65 4.72
C LEU A 32 -22.35 7.87 4.52
N GLY A 33 -23.53 7.89 5.16
CA GLY A 33 -24.52 8.93 4.87
C GLY A 33 -24.94 8.88 3.40
N GLU A 34 -24.60 9.91 2.62
CA GLU A 34 -24.83 9.95 1.17
C GLU A 34 -23.65 9.43 0.34
N ALA A 35 -22.53 9.06 0.99
CA ALA A 35 -21.36 8.52 0.34
C ALA A 35 -21.52 7.03 0.00
N SER A 36 -20.53 6.50 -0.72
CA SER A 36 -20.40 5.06 -0.97
C SER A 36 -19.03 4.56 -0.54
N LEU A 37 -18.97 3.27 -0.21
CA LEU A 37 -17.72 2.55 0.01
C LEU A 37 -17.62 1.43 -1.02
N ARG A 38 -16.49 1.37 -1.71
CA ARG A 38 -16.26 0.41 -2.78
C ARG A 38 -14.83 -0.09 -2.82
N THR A 39 -14.61 -1.20 -3.51
CA THR A 39 -13.25 -1.57 -3.93
C THR A 39 -12.91 -0.96 -5.30
N GLY A 40 -11.66 -0.53 -5.47
CA GLY A 40 -11.15 0.07 -6.71
C GLY A 40 -10.66 -0.93 -7.75
N GLU A 41 -10.18 -0.40 -8.87
CA GLU A 41 -9.30 -1.13 -9.81
C GLU A 41 -7.99 -1.48 -9.12
N ASN A 42 -7.35 -2.57 -9.54
CA ASN A 42 -6.13 -3.06 -8.90
C ASN A 42 -4.98 -2.08 -9.13
N THR A 43 -4.22 -1.83 -8.06
CA THR A 43 -2.89 -1.25 -8.08
C THR A 43 -1.87 -2.38 -8.18
N THR A 44 -0.90 -2.25 -9.07
CA THR A 44 0.18 -3.23 -9.21
C THR A 44 1.45 -2.70 -8.55
N ILE A 45 2.01 -3.45 -7.61
CA ILE A 45 3.33 -3.15 -7.03
C ILE A 45 4.32 -4.21 -7.51
N SER A 46 5.42 -3.78 -8.13
CA SER A 46 6.51 -4.65 -8.55
C SER A 46 7.79 -4.26 -7.83
N VAL A 47 8.56 -5.27 -7.38
CA VAL A 47 9.84 -5.07 -6.70
C VAL A 47 10.91 -5.91 -7.37
N HIS A 48 12.03 -5.29 -7.70
CA HIS A 48 13.25 -5.94 -8.14
C HIS A 48 14.42 -5.59 -7.22
N VAL A 49 15.39 -6.50 -7.12
CA VAL A 49 16.65 -6.28 -6.39
C VAL A 49 17.83 -6.61 -7.28
N HIS A 50 18.97 -5.96 -7.03
CA HIS A 50 20.16 -6.09 -7.84
C HIS A 50 21.37 -6.45 -6.98
N ASP A 51 22.05 -7.55 -7.30
CA ASP A 51 23.34 -7.97 -6.73
C ASP A 51 24.41 -8.13 -7.83
N GLY A 52 24.28 -7.33 -8.89
CA GLY A 52 25.09 -7.35 -10.09
C GLY A 52 24.32 -6.83 -11.30
N THR A 53 24.68 -7.30 -12.50
CA THR A 53 24.21 -6.67 -13.75
C THR A 53 22.75 -6.94 -14.11
N ALA A 54 22.15 -8.05 -13.67
CA ALA A 54 20.77 -8.41 -14.01
C ALA A 54 19.83 -8.23 -12.81
N PRO A 55 18.64 -7.61 -12.97
CA PRO A 55 17.64 -7.54 -11.92
C PRO A 55 17.15 -8.95 -11.55
N LYS A 56 16.95 -9.17 -10.26
CA LYS A 56 16.17 -10.29 -9.74
C LYS A 56 14.75 -9.81 -9.49
N ASP A 57 13.79 -10.44 -10.16
CA ASP A 57 12.37 -10.24 -9.88
C ASP A 57 12.03 -10.84 -8.52
N VAL A 58 11.62 -9.99 -7.57
CA VAL A 58 11.20 -10.41 -6.23
C VAL A 58 9.71 -10.72 -6.20
N GLY A 59 8.92 -9.99 -6.98
CA GLY A 59 7.49 -10.20 -7.05
C GLY A 59 6.73 -9.02 -7.63
N THR A 60 5.55 -9.36 -8.13
CA THR A 60 4.54 -8.43 -8.63
C THR A 60 3.21 -8.81 -7.98
N TRP A 61 2.55 -7.83 -7.35
CA TRP A 61 1.32 -8.04 -6.60
C TRP A 61 0.22 -7.09 -7.05
N GLU A 62 -0.96 -7.65 -7.29
CA GLU A 62 -2.18 -6.87 -7.50
C GLU A 62 -2.85 -6.60 -6.15
N ILE A 63 -3.14 -5.33 -5.91
CA ILE A 63 -3.67 -4.81 -4.65
C ILE A 63 -4.97 -4.11 -4.97
N ARG A 64 -6.06 -4.52 -4.34
CA ARG A 64 -7.37 -3.94 -4.54
C ARG A 64 -7.64 -2.83 -3.52
N PRO A 65 -7.68 -1.55 -3.91
CA PRO A 65 -7.86 -0.45 -2.98
C PRO A 65 -9.26 -0.42 -2.37
N ILE A 66 -9.38 0.10 -1.15
CA ILE A 66 -10.68 0.38 -0.51
C ILE A 66 -10.93 1.89 -0.62
N ILE A 67 -12.04 2.27 -1.23
CA ILE A 67 -12.34 3.64 -1.63
C ILE A 67 -13.64 4.09 -0.99
N TYR A 68 -13.57 5.11 -0.15
CA TYR A 68 -14.73 5.90 0.25
C TYR A 68 -14.90 7.03 -0.74
N ALA A 69 -16.02 7.04 -1.47
CA ALA A 69 -16.36 8.08 -2.42
C ALA A 69 -17.43 9.00 -1.83
N GLY A 70 -17.00 10.19 -1.42
CA GLY A 70 -17.86 11.23 -0.87
C GLY A 70 -18.33 12.24 -1.92
N ASN A 71 -18.87 13.35 -1.45
CA ASN A 71 -19.37 14.42 -2.30
C ASN A 71 -18.23 15.19 -2.99
N GLN A 72 -18.51 15.76 -4.17
CA GLN A 72 -17.59 16.62 -4.92
C GLN A 72 -16.28 15.92 -5.32
N GLU A 73 -16.37 14.65 -5.74
CA GLU A 73 -15.24 13.86 -6.24
C GLU A 73 -14.10 13.72 -5.22
N ARG A 74 -14.40 13.88 -3.92
CA ARG A 74 -13.42 13.65 -2.85
C ARG A 74 -13.46 12.20 -2.42
N GLU A 75 -12.31 11.56 -2.45
CA GLU A 75 -12.16 10.17 -2.07
C GLU A 75 -11.15 10.02 -0.92
N LEU A 76 -11.40 9.01 -0.08
CA LEU A 76 -10.38 8.44 0.79
C LEU A 76 -10.06 7.05 0.28
N VAL A 77 -8.77 6.78 0.10
CA VAL A 77 -8.29 5.54 -0.52
C VAL A 77 -7.30 4.87 0.42
N TYR A 78 -7.59 3.65 0.84
CA TYR A 78 -6.62 2.76 1.44
C TYR A 78 -6.00 1.90 0.34
N GLU A 79 -4.68 1.89 0.24
CA GLU A 79 -3.93 1.17 -0.79
C GLU A 79 -2.55 0.78 -0.26
N ALA A 80 -2.23 -0.52 -0.27
CA ALA A 80 -0.91 -1.05 0.12
C ALA A 80 -0.37 -0.57 1.49
N GLY A 81 -1.27 -0.26 2.44
CA GLY A 81 -0.91 0.27 3.76
C GLY A 81 -0.87 1.79 3.84
N ALA A 82 -0.89 2.49 2.72
CA ALA A 82 -1.06 3.94 2.66
C ALA A 82 -2.54 4.33 2.73
N VAL A 83 -2.79 5.56 3.20
CA VAL A 83 -4.10 6.21 3.09
C VAL A 83 -3.93 7.53 2.37
N TYR A 84 -4.70 7.74 1.32
CA TYR A 84 -4.72 8.97 0.53
C TYR A 84 -6.06 9.66 0.68
N ARG A 85 -6.00 10.99 0.59
CA ARG A 85 -7.17 11.83 0.38
C ARG A 85 -7.03 12.49 -0.97
N THR A 86 -7.82 12.06 -1.93
CA THR A 86 -7.76 12.52 -3.32
C THR A 86 -8.98 13.35 -3.69
N ASN A 87 -8.81 14.15 -4.73
CA ASN A 87 -9.86 14.83 -5.46
C ASN A 87 -9.51 14.80 -6.96
N ARG A 88 -10.29 15.50 -7.78
CA ARG A 88 -10.04 15.58 -9.23
C ARG A 88 -8.67 16.13 -9.62
N ASP A 89 -8.12 17.04 -8.81
CA ASP A 89 -6.92 17.82 -9.14
C ASP A 89 -5.64 17.25 -8.49
N GLY A 90 -5.75 16.20 -7.68
CA GLY A 90 -4.62 15.56 -7.01
C GLY A 90 -5.00 14.96 -5.67
N GLY A 91 -4.05 14.90 -4.74
CA GLY A 91 -4.32 14.38 -3.41
C GLY A 91 -3.22 14.64 -2.41
N VAL A 92 -3.41 14.12 -1.21
CA VAL A 92 -2.43 14.14 -0.13
C VAL A 92 -2.35 12.79 0.54
N GLN A 93 -1.15 12.37 0.91
CA GLN A 93 -0.95 11.21 1.77
C GLN A 93 -1.33 11.56 3.21
N LYS A 94 -2.17 10.73 3.82
CA LYS A 94 -2.64 10.82 5.20
C LYS A 94 -1.93 9.82 6.10
N ARG A 95 -1.59 8.64 5.57
CA ARG A 95 -0.81 7.59 6.22
C ARG A 95 0.25 7.06 5.25
N THR A 96 1.46 6.88 5.75
CA THR A 96 2.57 6.28 4.99
C THR A 96 2.40 4.77 4.90
N PRO A 97 2.78 4.14 3.78
CA PRO A 97 2.86 2.69 3.69
C PRO A 97 3.99 2.15 4.61
N PRO A 98 3.98 0.86 4.96
CA PRO A 98 4.98 0.23 5.83
C PRO A 98 6.28 -0.12 5.07
N ILE A 99 6.86 0.87 4.41
CA ILE A 99 8.17 0.79 3.77
C ILE A 99 9.16 1.53 4.66
N LEU A 100 10.23 0.84 5.05
CA LEU A 100 11.29 1.38 5.88
C LEU A 100 12.58 1.32 5.09
N VAL A 101 13.19 2.48 4.88
CA VAL A 101 14.45 2.61 4.18
C VAL A 101 15.44 3.42 5.02
N SER A 102 16.67 2.95 5.02
CA SER A 102 17.82 3.56 5.67
C SER A 102 19.06 3.14 4.89
N ASP A 103 20.19 3.80 5.13
CA ASP A 103 21.42 3.53 4.40
C ASP A 103 21.84 2.05 4.43
N ASP A 104 21.68 1.37 5.57
CA ASP A 104 22.09 -0.03 5.73
C ASP A 104 20.96 -1.05 5.51
N ARG A 105 19.70 -0.59 5.44
CA ARG A 105 18.56 -1.51 5.48
C ARG A 105 17.37 -1.02 4.66
N VAL A 106 16.83 -1.94 3.88
CA VAL A 106 15.54 -1.83 3.18
C VAL A 106 14.60 -2.91 3.69
N LEU A 107 13.40 -2.50 4.12
CA LEU A 107 12.28 -3.38 4.43
C LEU A 107 11.05 -2.87 3.69
N ILE A 108 10.65 -3.60 2.65
CA ILE A 108 9.44 -3.35 1.89
C ILE A 108 8.37 -4.32 2.38
N THR A 109 7.35 -3.78 3.06
CA THR A 109 6.16 -4.57 3.41
C THR A 109 5.03 -4.22 2.45
N VAL A 110 4.67 -5.17 1.58
CA VAL A 110 3.56 -5.02 0.65
C VAL A 110 2.30 -5.57 1.31
N VAL A 111 1.36 -4.67 1.62
CA VAL A 111 0.08 -5.02 2.24
C VAL A 111 -0.97 -5.21 1.15
N GLY A 112 -1.09 -6.44 0.64
CA GLY A 112 -2.04 -6.77 -0.42
C GLY A 112 -3.46 -6.93 0.12
N THR A 113 -4.35 -6.01 -0.21
CA THR A 113 -5.79 -6.19 -0.04
C THR A 113 -6.39 -6.89 -1.25
N THR A 114 -7.16 -7.96 -1.04
CA THR A 114 -7.84 -8.71 -2.09
C THR A 114 -9.34 -8.75 -1.82
N ALA A 115 -10.18 -8.67 -2.86
CA ALA A 115 -11.63 -8.85 -2.71
C ALA A 115 -12.14 -9.72 -3.86
N SER A 116 -13.11 -10.60 -3.59
CA SER A 116 -13.61 -11.57 -4.57
C SER A 116 -14.30 -10.91 -5.77
N ASP A 117 -14.93 -9.75 -5.56
CA ASP A 117 -15.61 -8.97 -6.60
C ASP A 117 -15.51 -7.47 -6.33
N GLN A 118 -15.88 -6.63 -7.31
CA GLN A 118 -16.01 -5.19 -7.06
C GLN A 118 -17.24 -4.96 -6.19
N GLN A 119 -17.02 -4.72 -4.91
CA GLN A 119 -18.10 -4.42 -3.96
C GLN A 119 -18.32 -2.91 -3.94
N SER A 120 -19.58 -2.49 -3.87
CA SER A 120 -19.97 -1.09 -3.70
C SER A 120 -21.25 -1.04 -2.88
N LEU A 121 -21.20 -0.38 -1.73
CA LEU A 121 -22.33 -0.20 -0.84
C LEU A 121 -22.51 1.30 -0.53
N GLY A 122 -23.76 1.75 -0.55
CA GLY A 122 -24.20 3.02 0.01
C GLY A 122 -25.19 2.77 1.15
N GLY A 123 -25.42 3.76 2.01
CA GLY A 123 -26.35 3.64 3.14
C GLY A 123 -25.87 4.34 4.41
N SER A 124 -26.43 3.98 5.56
CA SER A 124 -26.10 4.65 6.83
C SER A 124 -24.70 4.27 7.36
N THR A 125 -24.45 2.97 7.53
CA THR A 125 -23.19 2.42 8.03
C THR A 125 -22.91 1.11 7.30
N VAL A 126 -21.65 0.86 6.98
CA VAL A 126 -21.16 -0.39 6.40
C VAL A 126 -20.05 -0.94 7.28
N LEU A 127 -19.87 -2.26 7.26
CA LEU A 127 -18.82 -2.95 7.97
C LEU A 127 -17.78 -3.47 6.98
N VAL A 128 -16.53 -3.04 7.16
CA VAL A 128 -15.39 -3.56 6.40
C VAL A 128 -14.72 -4.64 7.23
N ARG A 129 -14.77 -5.89 6.78
CA ARG A 129 -14.07 -7.01 7.40
C ARG A 129 -12.77 -7.25 6.66
N THR A 130 -11.70 -7.40 7.42
CA THR A 130 -10.38 -7.73 6.91
C THR A 130 -9.88 -9.01 7.56
N ASN A 131 -9.51 -9.99 6.74
CA ASN A 131 -9.06 -11.30 7.19
C ASN A 131 -7.65 -11.56 6.65
N HIS A 132 -6.72 -11.86 7.54
CA HIS A 132 -5.38 -12.30 7.16
C HIS A 132 -5.47 -13.69 6.53
N ARG A 133 -4.98 -13.84 5.30
CA ARG A 133 -4.94 -15.12 4.60
C ARG A 133 -3.58 -15.78 4.68
N SER A 134 -2.54 -15.02 4.36
CA SER A 134 -1.17 -15.54 4.32
C SER A 134 -0.13 -14.45 4.45
N SER A 135 1.11 -14.85 4.70
CA SER A 135 2.27 -13.98 4.66
C SER A 135 3.44 -14.71 4.03
N ASN A 136 4.18 -14.01 3.18
CA ASN A 136 5.31 -14.56 2.46
C ASN A 136 6.51 -13.64 2.58
N VAL A 137 7.67 -14.20 2.92
CA VAL A 137 8.95 -13.50 2.76
C VAL A 137 9.40 -13.73 1.32
N SER A 138 9.06 -12.79 0.45
CA SER A 138 9.34 -12.88 -0.98
C SER A 138 10.83 -12.72 -1.27
N PHE A 139 11.54 -11.96 -0.44
CA PHE A 139 12.99 -11.82 -0.52
C PHE A 139 13.60 -11.52 0.85
N ALA A 140 14.80 -12.08 1.08
CA ALA A 140 15.63 -11.78 2.23
C ALA A 140 17.11 -11.89 1.83
N ASP A 141 17.85 -10.80 2.02
CA ASP A 141 19.30 -10.77 2.01
C ASP A 141 19.80 -10.16 3.32
N THR A 142 20.71 -10.88 3.98
CA THR A 142 21.36 -10.45 5.23
C THR A 142 22.87 -10.42 5.12
N ASP A 143 23.38 -10.74 3.95
CA ASP A 143 24.80 -10.90 3.67
C ASP A 143 25.39 -9.61 3.07
N GLY A 144 24.53 -8.65 2.71
CA GLY A 144 24.95 -7.33 2.25
C GLY A 144 25.38 -7.33 0.79
N ASN A 145 24.66 -8.07 -0.06
CA ASN A 145 25.02 -8.23 -1.48
C ASN A 145 24.18 -7.36 -2.42
N ILE A 146 23.23 -6.58 -1.88
CA ILE A 146 22.26 -5.85 -2.70
C ILE A 146 22.77 -4.44 -2.99
N GLU A 147 23.13 -4.17 -4.24
CA GLU A 147 23.58 -2.87 -4.71
C GLU A 147 22.43 -1.85 -4.72
N HIS A 148 21.25 -2.26 -5.18
CA HIS A 148 20.08 -1.39 -5.24
C HIS A 148 18.75 -2.15 -5.29
N VAL A 149 17.68 -1.44 -4.92
CA VAL A 149 16.30 -1.93 -4.91
C VAL A 149 15.46 -1.04 -5.81
N ASN A 150 14.74 -1.67 -6.74
CA ASN A 150 13.78 -1.00 -7.61
C ASN A 150 12.36 -1.36 -7.20
N ILE A 151 11.51 -0.34 -7.13
CA ILE A 151 10.09 -0.49 -6.87
C ILE A 151 9.29 0.33 -7.89
N SER A 152 8.20 -0.21 -8.39
CA SER A 152 7.21 0.53 -9.17
C SER A 152 5.82 0.31 -8.59
N VAL A 153 4.98 1.33 -8.75
CA VAL A 153 3.58 1.29 -8.33
C VAL A 153 2.73 1.84 -9.48
N ASP A 154 2.04 0.93 -10.16
CA ASP A 154 1.06 1.28 -11.21
C ASP A 154 -0.32 1.37 -10.55
N SER A 155 -0.84 2.60 -10.43
CA SER A 155 -2.06 2.95 -9.71
C SER A 155 -2.86 3.97 -10.51
N ALA A 156 -4.02 4.39 -10.02
CA ALA A 156 -4.77 5.46 -10.68
C ALA A 156 -3.91 6.75 -10.75
N PRO A 157 -4.02 7.56 -11.83
CA PRO A 157 -3.10 8.69 -12.07
C PRO A 157 -2.97 9.68 -10.90
N GLN A 158 -4.05 9.92 -10.15
CA GLN A 158 -4.03 10.83 -9.00
C GLN A 158 -3.17 10.31 -7.82
N ARG A 159 -2.93 9.00 -7.76
CA ARG A 159 -2.18 8.33 -6.68
C ARG A 159 -0.76 7.98 -7.09
N GLU A 160 -0.49 7.73 -8.36
CA GLU A 160 0.86 7.47 -8.88
C GLU A 160 1.84 8.59 -8.48
N ALA A 161 1.45 9.86 -8.67
CA ALA A 161 2.27 11.01 -8.26
C ALA A 161 2.50 11.08 -6.74
N LEU A 162 1.56 10.59 -5.93
CA LEU A 162 1.69 10.55 -4.46
C LEU A 162 2.66 9.45 -4.02
N TRP A 163 2.63 8.29 -4.68
CA TRP A 163 3.61 7.22 -4.49
C TRP A 163 5.02 7.68 -4.86
N GLN A 164 5.18 8.31 -6.03
CA GLN A 164 6.47 8.87 -6.44
C GLN A 164 7.00 9.86 -5.39
N SER A 165 6.17 10.82 -4.99
CA SER A 165 6.54 11.83 -3.99
C SER A 165 6.93 11.19 -2.65
N TYR A 166 6.24 10.11 -2.25
CA TYR A 166 6.58 9.34 -1.06
C TYR A 166 7.95 8.66 -1.20
N PHE A 167 8.20 7.93 -2.29
CA PHE A 167 9.49 7.27 -2.50
C PHE A 167 10.65 8.28 -2.53
N GLU A 168 10.49 9.41 -3.22
CA GLU A 168 11.51 10.47 -3.23
C GLU A 168 11.77 11.02 -1.82
N SER A 169 10.73 11.16 -0.99
CA SER A 169 10.89 11.58 0.41
C SER A 169 11.61 10.57 1.30
N GLU A 170 11.56 9.28 0.94
CA GLU A 170 12.28 8.18 1.61
C GLU A 170 13.70 7.96 1.05
N GLY A 171 14.14 8.78 0.08
CA GLY A 171 15.48 8.73 -0.49
C GLY A 171 15.62 7.90 -1.77
N PHE A 172 14.51 7.50 -2.41
CA PHE A 172 14.56 6.92 -3.74
C PHE A 172 14.76 8.00 -4.81
N THR A 173 15.30 7.60 -5.95
CA THR A 173 15.29 8.38 -7.18
C THR A 173 14.33 7.76 -8.17
N CYS A 174 13.28 8.48 -8.56
CA CYS A 174 12.25 7.98 -9.47
C CYS A 174 12.49 8.44 -10.92
N ALA A 175 12.37 7.49 -11.84
CA ALA A 175 12.50 7.72 -13.27
C ALA A 175 11.13 7.88 -13.94
N ALA A 176 11.11 8.49 -15.12
CA ALA A 176 9.88 8.76 -15.89
C ALA A 176 9.14 7.49 -16.37
N ASN A 177 9.75 6.31 -16.22
CA ASN A 177 9.13 5.02 -16.53
C ASN A 177 8.39 4.39 -15.33
N GLY A 178 8.20 5.14 -14.24
CA GLY A 178 7.47 4.70 -13.04
C GLY A 178 8.29 3.88 -12.05
N TRP A 179 9.57 3.62 -12.33
CA TRP A 179 10.47 2.92 -11.42
C TRP A 179 11.20 3.89 -10.50
N CYS A 180 11.14 3.61 -9.20
CA CYS A 180 11.90 4.29 -8.16
C CYS A 180 13.05 3.38 -7.70
N ASN A 181 14.25 3.93 -7.67
CA ASN A 181 15.47 3.23 -7.30
C ASN A 181 16.00 3.72 -5.95
N PHE A 182 16.35 2.80 -5.07
CA PHE A 182 17.10 3.10 -3.85
C PHE A 182 18.49 2.48 -3.91
N THR A 183 19.50 3.29 -3.63
CA THR A 183 20.91 2.92 -3.49
C THR A 183 21.41 3.39 -2.14
N SER A 184 22.19 2.56 -1.46
CA SER A 184 22.87 2.99 -0.24
C SER A 184 24.05 3.92 -0.55
N SER A 185 24.33 4.87 0.34
CA SER A 185 25.50 5.73 0.24
C SER A 185 26.78 5.06 0.77
N SER A 186 26.64 3.96 1.53
CA SER A 186 27.77 3.19 2.08
C SER A 186 28.21 2.00 1.22
N GLY A 187 27.58 1.79 0.06
CA GLY A 187 27.87 0.70 -0.87
C GLY A 187 26.68 -0.24 -0.99
N ASP A 188 26.88 -1.52 -0.70
CA ASP A 188 25.80 -2.51 -0.73
C ASP A 188 24.91 -2.42 0.52
N ILE A 189 23.62 -2.60 0.32
CA ILE A 189 22.60 -2.58 1.36
C ILE A 189 22.77 -3.83 2.23
N GLN A 190 23.10 -3.61 3.51
CA GLN A 190 23.45 -4.69 4.44
C GLN A 190 22.30 -5.66 4.71
N ARG A 191 21.05 -5.16 4.68
CA ARG A 191 19.86 -5.98 4.91
C ARG A 191 18.71 -5.56 4.00
N THR A 192 18.22 -6.49 3.19
CA THR A 192 17.07 -6.27 2.33
C THR A 192 16.01 -7.30 2.60
N TYR A 193 14.79 -6.86 2.91
CA TYR A 193 13.64 -7.73 3.10
C TYR A 193 12.46 -7.23 2.30
N VAL A 194 11.77 -8.16 1.63
CA VAL A 194 10.49 -7.90 0.98
C VAL A 194 9.49 -8.92 1.49
N VAL A 195 8.44 -8.42 2.13
CA VAL A 195 7.40 -9.24 2.75
C VAL A 195 6.06 -8.88 2.14
N TYR A 196 5.29 -9.88 1.73
CA TYR A 196 3.93 -9.72 1.23
C TYR A 196 2.94 -10.29 2.23
N HIS A 197 1.88 -9.55 2.51
CA HIS A 197 0.74 -10.00 3.31
C HIS A 197 -0.52 -9.99 2.44
N ASP A 198 -1.21 -11.13 2.33
CA ASP A 198 -2.51 -11.23 1.66
C ASP A 198 -3.64 -11.04 2.70
N ILE A 199 -4.45 -10.03 2.48
CA ILE A 199 -5.53 -9.60 3.36
C ILE A 199 -6.82 -9.56 2.55
N ALA A 200 -7.72 -10.50 2.82
CA ALA A 200 -9.04 -10.52 2.22
C ALA A 200 -9.89 -9.37 2.79
N VAL A 201 -10.62 -8.69 1.92
CA VAL A 201 -11.55 -7.61 2.24
C VAL A 201 -12.95 -8.03 1.83
N GLU A 202 -13.87 -7.87 2.77
CA GLU A 202 -15.31 -8.03 2.55
C GLU A 202 -16.01 -6.77 3.07
N ILE A 203 -16.91 -6.21 2.27
CA ILE A 203 -17.75 -5.07 2.64
C ILE A 203 -19.19 -5.56 2.81
N ASP A 204 -19.75 -5.38 4.00
CA ASP A 204 -21.11 -5.78 4.40
C ASP A 204 -21.97 -4.56 4.79
N GLN A 205 -23.30 -4.70 4.72
CA GLN A 205 -24.27 -3.77 5.32
C GLN A 205 -24.60 -4.14 6.77
#